data_AF-A0A1S9D0J8-F1
#
_entry.id   AF-A0A1S9D0J8-F1
#
_cell.length_a   1.000
_cell.length_b   1.000
_cell.length_c   1.000
_cell.angle_alpha   90.00
_cell.angle_beta   90.00
_cell.angle_gamma   90.00
#
_symmetry.space_group_name_H-M   'P 1'
#
loop_
_entity.id
_entity.type
_entity.pdbx_description
1 polymer ?
#
loop_
_entity_poly.entity_id
_entity_poly.type
_entity_poly.pdbx_seq_one_letter_code
_entity_poly.pdbx_strand_id
1 'polypeptide(L)'
;MSAAQPQTMAGEAPEPDLAGEAPAFWPTFWKNRMAAAGAVVLVILLGLAIAGKVLTEWWIVFDTETIRLPDKFKPPFSEAALGVISAPDAPVFGRYLLGTDELGRDVFARMLQGSFVSLSIGFVAVGISVLIGTALGALAGFYGNLRLGIITVDTLIMRFTDTMMCFPTFFLILTVVALLPPSIYNIMIVIGLTSWTGTARFVRAEFLSLRERDFVVAAQALGVPEIRIMFRHMLPSAMAPVLVSATIDVASAILTESALSFLGFGVQPPYATWGNILADGKDFIFDAPWLFFTPGFAILIVVLAFNLVGEGLREALNPGLRERRT
;
A
#
# COMPACT_ATOMS: atom_id res chain seq x y z
N MET A 1 22.46 37.76 -68.78
CA MET A 1 23.27 36.91 -67.89
C MET A 1 23.38 37.61 -66.55
N SER A 2 22.65 37.13 -65.54
CA SER A 2 22.95 37.41 -64.13
C SER A 2 22.54 36.17 -63.36
N ALA A 3 23.51 35.57 -62.68
CA ALA A 3 23.44 34.26 -62.06
C ALA A 3 22.58 34.27 -60.80
N ALA A 4 21.90 33.15 -60.57
CA ALA A 4 21.19 32.85 -59.33
C ALA A 4 22.19 32.71 -58.16
N GLN A 5 21.88 33.34 -57.03
CA GLN A 5 22.48 33.01 -55.73
C GLN A 5 21.52 32.08 -54.96
N PRO A 6 21.98 30.99 -54.33
CA PRO A 6 21.14 30.14 -53.51
C PRO A 6 20.88 30.78 -52.14
N GLN A 7 19.62 30.82 -51.73
CA GLN A 7 19.21 31.19 -50.37
C GLN A 7 19.71 30.13 -49.39
N THR A 8 20.62 30.51 -48.49
CA THR A 8 21.00 29.70 -47.32
C THR A 8 19.85 29.74 -46.31
N MET A 9 18.98 28.75 -46.38
CA MET A 9 18.04 28.40 -45.31
C MET A 9 18.81 27.72 -44.17
N ALA A 10 19.63 28.49 -43.45
CA ALA A 10 20.09 28.09 -42.13
C ALA A 10 18.98 28.42 -41.14
N GLY A 11 17.96 27.55 -41.09
CA GLY A 11 17.05 27.53 -39.95
C GLY A 11 17.86 27.07 -38.74
N GLU A 12 18.13 28.00 -37.83
CA GLU A 12 18.63 27.72 -36.50
C GLU A 12 17.75 26.63 -35.88
N ALA A 13 18.30 25.43 -35.69
CA ALA A 13 17.63 24.41 -34.90
C ALA A 13 17.45 24.97 -33.49
N PRO A 14 16.26 24.86 -32.87
CA PRO A 14 16.08 25.38 -31.52
C PRO A 14 17.08 24.67 -30.60
N GLU A 15 17.92 25.46 -29.91
CA GLU A 15 18.76 24.93 -28.84
C GLU A 15 17.87 24.17 -27.86
N PRO A 16 18.21 22.92 -27.49
CA PRO A 16 17.52 22.28 -26.38
C PRO A 16 17.78 23.14 -25.15
N ASP A 17 16.71 23.69 -24.59
CA ASP A 17 16.76 24.42 -23.32
C ASP A 17 17.28 23.45 -22.24
N LEU A 18 18.60 23.48 -22.02
CA LEU A 18 19.30 22.67 -21.03
C LEU A 18 19.06 23.18 -19.60
N ALA A 19 18.20 24.19 -19.43
CA ALA A 19 17.75 24.74 -18.16
C ALA A 19 16.28 24.40 -17.88
N GLY A 20 15.85 23.17 -18.18
CA GLY A 20 14.61 22.65 -17.60
C GLY A 20 14.73 22.58 -16.08
N GLU A 21 14.25 23.59 -15.37
CA GLU A 21 14.08 23.56 -13.91
C GLU A 21 13.44 22.22 -13.55
N ALA A 22 14.10 21.43 -12.70
CA ALA A 22 13.53 20.18 -12.23
C ALA A 22 12.11 20.48 -11.72
N PRO A 23 11.05 19.89 -12.34
CA PRO A 23 9.70 20.26 -11.99
C PRO A 23 9.54 20.04 -10.50
N ALA A 24 9.18 21.10 -9.79
CA ALA A 24 9.15 21.06 -8.34
C ALA A 24 8.10 20.03 -7.91
N PHE A 25 8.57 18.88 -7.44
CA PHE A 25 7.77 17.70 -7.09
C PHE A 25 6.66 18.08 -6.09
N TRP A 26 7.04 18.77 -5.01
CA TRP A 26 6.10 19.14 -3.95
C TRP A 26 5.01 20.11 -4.40
N PRO A 27 5.33 21.24 -5.07
CA PRO A 27 4.31 22.11 -5.66
C PRO A 27 3.38 21.38 -6.62
N THR A 28 3.89 20.43 -7.42
CA THR A 28 3.09 19.67 -8.38
C THR A 28 2.10 18.75 -7.67
N PHE A 29 2.57 18.00 -6.66
CA PHE A 29 1.73 17.11 -5.85
C PHE A 29 0.61 17.87 -5.13
N TRP A 30 0.94 18.97 -4.43
CA TRP A 30 -0.02 19.74 -3.65
C TRP A 30 -0.98 20.57 -4.50
N LYS A 31 -0.64 20.85 -5.77
CA LYS A 31 -1.55 21.51 -6.71
C LYS A 31 -2.69 20.59 -7.16
N ASN A 32 -2.48 19.27 -7.16
CA ASN A 32 -3.54 18.31 -7.43
C ASN A 32 -4.47 18.19 -6.21
N ARG A 33 -5.69 18.73 -6.32
CA ARG A 33 -6.69 18.74 -5.24
C ARG A 33 -7.06 17.34 -4.75
N MET A 34 -7.10 16.36 -5.65
CA MET A 34 -7.45 14.98 -5.32
C MET A 34 -6.32 14.31 -4.54
N ALA A 35 -5.06 14.51 -4.97
CA ALA A 35 -3.89 14.02 -4.27
C ALA A 35 -3.75 14.64 -2.87
N ALA A 36 -3.93 15.96 -2.76
CA ALA A 36 -3.90 16.67 -1.50
C ALA A 36 -5.00 16.19 -0.53
N ALA A 37 -6.23 16.01 -1.03
CA ALA A 37 -7.33 15.48 -0.23
C ALA A 37 -7.04 14.06 0.27
N GLY A 38 -6.55 13.18 -0.61
CA GLY A 38 -6.13 11.82 -0.25
C GLY A 38 -5.03 11.82 0.81
N ALA A 39 -4.03 12.69 0.67
CA ALA A 39 -2.93 12.81 1.62
C ALA A 39 -3.41 13.28 3.01
N VAL A 40 -4.30 14.27 3.06
CA VAL A 40 -4.90 14.73 4.33
C VAL A 40 -5.67 13.60 5.01
N VAL A 41 -6.49 12.85 4.25
CA VAL A 41 -7.23 11.70 4.79
C VAL A 41 -6.27 10.62 5.31
N LEU A 42 -5.20 10.29 4.58
CA LEU A 42 -4.20 9.33 5.06
C LEU A 42 -3.51 9.80 6.34
N VAL A 43 -3.14 11.08 6.45
CA VAL A 43 -2.53 11.62 7.67
C VAL A 43 -3.49 11.50 8.85
N ILE A 44 -4.78 11.79 8.65
CA ILE A 44 -5.81 11.61 9.68
C ILE A 44 -5.93 10.13 10.07
N LEU A 45 -6.00 9.22 9.11
CA LEU A 45 -6.11 7.78 9.38
C LEU A 45 -4.88 7.22 10.11
N LEU A 46 -3.68 7.66 9.73
CA LEU A 46 -2.44 7.30 10.42
C LEU A 46 -2.42 7.86 11.85
N GLY A 47 -2.89 9.10 12.04
CA GLY A 47 -3.07 9.69 13.36
C GLY A 47 -4.06 8.89 14.22
N LEU A 48 -5.19 8.48 13.65
CA LEU A 48 -6.19 7.63 14.31
C LEU A 48 -5.63 6.24 14.66
N ALA A 49 -4.81 5.65 13.79
CA ALA A 49 -4.14 4.38 14.05
C ALA A 49 -3.13 4.46 15.19
N ILE A 50 -2.30 5.50 15.21
CA ILE A 50 -1.36 5.72 16.32
C ILE A 50 -2.13 5.97 17.62
N ALA A 51 -3.12 6.86 17.58
CA ALA A 51 -3.98 7.11 18.74
C ALA A 51 -4.67 5.84 19.20
N GLY A 52 -5.14 5.01 18.27
CA GLY A 52 -5.80 3.76 18.60
C GLY A 52 -4.90 2.79 19.31
N LYS A 53 -3.70 2.54 18.79
CA LYS A 53 -2.72 1.72 19.50
C LYS A 53 -2.41 2.23 20.90
N VAL A 54 -2.23 3.55 21.05
CA VAL A 54 -1.97 4.15 22.37
C VAL A 54 -3.14 3.94 23.31
N LEU A 55 -4.37 4.16 22.83
CA LEU A 55 -5.57 4.16 23.66
C LEU A 55 -6.15 2.77 23.93
N THR A 56 -5.87 1.76 23.09
CA THR A 56 -6.40 0.39 23.26
C THR A 56 -5.36 -0.57 23.82
N GLU A 57 -4.07 -0.42 23.49
CA GLU A 57 -3.02 -1.37 23.93
C GLU A 57 -2.08 -0.80 24.99
N TRP A 58 -1.66 0.46 24.89
CA TRP A 58 -0.63 1.01 25.80
C TRP A 58 -1.22 1.58 27.09
N TRP A 59 -2.27 2.40 26.98
CA TRP A 59 -2.93 3.03 28.12
C TRP A 59 -4.26 2.38 28.50
N ILE A 60 -4.74 1.45 27.66
CA ILE A 60 -5.99 0.66 27.81
C ILE A 60 -7.13 1.52 28.37
N VAL A 61 -7.44 2.61 27.66
CA VAL A 61 -8.60 3.46 27.93
C VAL A 61 -9.85 2.81 27.32
N PHE A 62 -9.73 2.30 26.09
CA PHE A 62 -10.80 1.60 25.39
C PHE A 62 -10.47 0.12 25.29
N ASP A 63 -11.07 -0.69 26.16
CA ASP A 63 -10.93 -2.14 26.12
C ASP A 63 -11.81 -2.73 24.99
N THR A 64 -11.16 -3.43 24.06
CA THR A 64 -11.79 -4.06 22.89
C THR A 64 -12.29 -5.48 23.17
N GLU A 65 -11.82 -6.09 24.25
CA GLU A 65 -12.06 -7.50 24.57
C GLU A 65 -13.23 -7.68 25.55
N THR A 66 -13.61 -6.65 26.32
CA THR A 66 -14.67 -6.75 27.33
C THR A 66 -16.00 -7.20 26.71
N ILE A 67 -16.47 -8.39 27.10
CA ILE A 67 -17.74 -8.97 26.67
C ILE A 67 -18.87 -8.42 27.56
N ARG A 68 -19.93 -7.88 26.95
CA ARG A 68 -21.09 -7.30 27.64
C ARG A 68 -22.40 -7.83 27.04
N LEU A 69 -22.68 -9.11 27.26
CA LEU A 69 -23.88 -9.78 26.70
C LEU A 69 -25.22 -9.02 26.90
N PRO A 70 -25.49 -8.32 28.03
CA PRO A 70 -26.71 -7.53 28.18
C PRO A 70 -26.84 -6.38 27.18
N ASP A 71 -25.72 -5.90 26.65
CA ASP A 71 -25.61 -4.79 25.71
C ASP A 71 -25.41 -5.28 24.26
N LYS A 72 -25.74 -6.54 23.95
CA LYS A 72 -25.68 -7.11 22.60
C LYS A 72 -26.53 -6.29 21.61
N PHE A 73 -25.96 -6.03 20.42
CA PHE A 73 -26.63 -5.34 19.30
C PHE A 73 -27.32 -4.03 19.69
N LYS A 74 -26.73 -3.26 20.59
CA LYS A 74 -27.16 -1.92 20.88
C LYS A 74 -26.73 -0.98 19.75
N PRO A 75 -27.64 -0.13 19.24
CA PRO A 75 -27.34 0.78 18.14
C PRO A 75 -26.34 1.87 18.55
N PRO A 76 -25.75 2.57 17.57
CA PRO A 76 -24.93 3.75 17.82
C PRO A 76 -25.63 4.77 18.72
N PHE A 77 -24.84 5.41 19.59
CA PHE A 77 -25.26 6.40 20.59
C PHE A 77 -26.18 5.90 21.71
N SER A 78 -26.40 4.59 21.81
CA SER A 78 -27.15 3.97 22.91
C SER A 78 -26.41 4.07 24.25
N GLU A 79 -27.18 4.11 25.35
CA GLU A 79 -26.63 4.09 26.71
C GLU A 79 -26.28 2.68 27.15
N ALA A 80 -25.19 2.56 27.93
CA ALA A 80 -24.84 1.29 28.56
C ALA A 80 -25.90 0.89 29.59
N ALA A 81 -26.13 -0.42 29.78
CA ALA A 81 -27.04 -0.92 30.81
C ALA A 81 -26.43 -0.81 32.21
N LEU A 82 -26.22 0.43 32.65
CA LEU A 82 -25.67 0.78 33.97
C LEU A 82 -26.60 0.20 35.05
N GLY A 83 -26.06 -0.69 35.89
CA GLY A 83 -26.80 -1.43 36.92
C GLY A 83 -26.94 -2.93 36.65
N VAL A 84 -26.79 -3.37 35.39
CA VAL A 84 -26.64 -4.79 35.03
C VAL A 84 -25.17 -5.13 34.76
N ILE A 85 -24.43 -4.19 34.20
CA ILE A 85 -23.00 -4.30 33.92
C ILE A 85 -22.21 -3.68 35.07
N SER A 86 -21.10 -4.32 35.46
CA SER A 86 -20.20 -3.81 36.49
C SER A 86 -19.66 -2.43 36.10
N ALA A 87 -19.54 -1.51 37.06
CA ALA A 87 -19.02 -0.17 36.81
C ALA A 87 -17.62 -0.13 36.12
N PRO A 88 -16.68 -1.05 36.41
CA PRO A 88 -15.39 -1.11 35.70
C PRO A 88 -15.51 -1.51 34.23
N ASP A 89 -16.56 -2.27 33.89
CA ASP A 89 -16.79 -2.78 32.55
C ASP A 89 -17.59 -1.79 31.70
N ALA A 90 -18.07 -0.68 32.25
CA ALA A 90 -18.84 0.30 31.48
C ALA A 90 -17.98 0.96 30.37
N PRO A 91 -18.56 1.30 29.20
CA PRO A 91 -17.81 2.04 28.18
C PRO A 91 -17.42 3.42 28.73
N VAL A 92 -16.28 3.93 28.27
CA VAL A 92 -15.64 5.17 28.78
C VAL A 92 -16.60 6.36 28.80
N PHE A 93 -17.47 6.47 27.79
CA PHE A 93 -18.43 7.57 27.65
C PHE A 93 -19.80 7.27 28.26
N GLY A 94 -19.98 6.12 28.91
CA GLY A 94 -21.29 5.61 29.35
C GLY A 94 -22.27 5.28 28.20
N ARG A 95 -21.81 5.43 26.95
CA ARG A 95 -22.58 5.22 25.72
C ARG A 95 -21.70 4.60 24.65
N TYR A 96 -22.30 3.87 23.71
CA TYR A 96 -21.59 3.23 22.59
C TYR A 96 -21.65 4.09 21.34
N LEU A 97 -20.55 4.77 20.98
CA LEU A 97 -20.53 5.71 19.85
C LEU A 97 -20.85 5.06 18.51
N LEU A 98 -20.34 3.85 18.27
CA LEU A 98 -20.55 3.08 17.04
C LEU A 98 -21.41 1.82 17.27
N GLY A 99 -22.08 1.74 18.42
CA GLY A 99 -22.89 0.60 18.82
C GLY A 99 -22.05 -0.56 19.36
N THR A 100 -22.70 -1.72 19.51
CA THR A 100 -22.07 -2.94 20.02
C THR A 100 -22.23 -4.11 19.06
N ASP A 101 -21.39 -5.12 19.25
CA ASP A 101 -21.42 -6.35 18.46
C ASP A 101 -22.26 -7.48 19.10
N GLU A 102 -22.18 -8.69 18.53
CA GLU A 102 -22.91 -9.87 18.99
C GLU A 102 -22.55 -10.34 20.41
N LEU A 103 -21.40 -9.92 20.93
CA LEU A 103 -20.92 -10.18 22.28
C LEU A 103 -21.08 -8.93 23.19
N GLY A 104 -21.63 -7.84 22.67
CA GLY A 104 -21.76 -6.57 23.38
C GLY A 104 -20.44 -5.80 23.54
N ARG A 105 -19.41 -6.13 22.75
CA ARG A 105 -18.15 -5.36 22.75
C ARG A 105 -18.37 -4.01 22.08
N ASP A 106 -17.66 -2.97 22.53
CA ASP A 106 -17.75 -1.63 21.97
C ASP A 106 -17.13 -1.59 20.56
N VAL A 107 -17.96 -1.36 19.55
CA VAL A 107 -17.51 -1.29 18.15
C VAL A 107 -16.59 -0.10 17.92
N PHE A 108 -16.74 0.99 18.67
CA PHE A 108 -15.84 2.15 18.54
C PHE A 108 -14.42 1.81 18.96
N ALA A 109 -14.26 1.16 20.12
CA ALA A 109 -12.98 0.65 20.59
C ALA A 109 -12.36 -0.32 19.57
N ARG A 110 -13.16 -1.26 19.05
CA ARG A 110 -12.70 -2.24 18.05
C ARG A 110 -12.30 -1.59 16.73
N MET A 111 -13.05 -0.60 16.24
CA MET A 111 -12.72 0.16 15.02
C MET A 111 -11.41 0.93 15.18
N LEU A 112 -11.17 1.47 16.38
CA LEU A 112 -9.98 2.22 16.72
C LEU A 112 -8.74 1.31 16.77
N GLN A 113 -8.80 0.15 17.43
CA GLN A 113 -7.74 -0.87 17.37
C GLN A 113 -7.54 -1.38 15.93
N GLY A 114 -8.64 -1.65 15.22
CA GLY A 114 -8.63 -2.12 13.83
C GLY A 114 -7.94 -1.17 12.86
N SER A 115 -7.97 0.14 13.14
CA SER A 115 -7.25 1.11 12.31
C SER A 115 -5.73 0.90 12.32
N PHE A 116 -5.13 0.59 13.48
CA PHE A 116 -3.72 0.26 13.57
C PHE A 116 -3.41 -1.07 12.92
N VAL A 117 -4.19 -2.11 13.27
CA VAL A 117 -3.91 -3.47 12.81
C VAL A 117 -4.07 -3.57 11.28
N SER A 118 -5.18 -3.09 10.71
CA SER A 118 -5.42 -3.13 9.25
C SER A 118 -4.38 -2.32 8.47
N LEU A 119 -4.02 -1.11 8.91
CA LEU A 119 -2.96 -0.34 8.25
C LEU A 119 -1.59 -1.04 8.35
N SER A 120 -1.27 -1.60 9.52
CA SER A 120 -0.02 -2.33 9.71
C SER A 120 0.11 -3.52 8.75
N ILE A 121 -1.00 -4.24 8.50
CA ILE A 121 -1.02 -5.36 7.54
C ILE A 121 -0.65 -4.87 6.14
N GLY A 122 -1.26 -3.76 5.71
CA GLY A 122 -0.92 -3.13 4.42
C GLY A 122 0.55 -2.72 4.32
N PHE A 123 1.07 -1.97 5.30
CA PHE A 123 2.45 -1.49 5.28
C PHE A 123 3.49 -2.61 5.35
N VAL A 124 3.31 -3.60 6.24
CA VAL A 124 4.27 -4.69 6.42
C VAL A 124 4.29 -5.61 5.21
N ALA A 125 3.12 -6.01 4.70
CA ALA A 125 3.03 -6.86 3.52
C ALA A 125 3.66 -6.19 2.29
N VAL A 126 3.37 -4.91 2.06
CA VAL A 126 3.99 -4.15 0.96
C VAL A 126 5.47 -3.93 1.18
N GLY A 127 5.91 -3.67 2.42
CA GLY A 127 7.34 -3.55 2.74
C GLY A 127 8.11 -4.82 2.36
N ILE A 128 7.57 -6.00 2.67
CA ILE A 128 8.13 -7.30 2.27
C ILE A 128 8.14 -7.43 0.74
N SER A 129 7.01 -7.12 0.09
CA SER A 129 6.86 -7.18 -1.36
C SER A 129 7.87 -6.29 -2.09
N VAL A 130 8.00 -5.04 -1.67
CA VAL A 130 8.93 -4.06 -2.25
C VAL A 130 10.37 -4.47 -2.01
N LEU A 131 10.71 -4.98 -0.82
CA LEU A 131 12.07 -5.43 -0.51
C LEU A 131 12.49 -6.59 -1.41
N ILE A 132 11.65 -7.61 -1.52
CA ILE A 132 11.93 -8.79 -2.37
C ILE A 132 11.94 -8.40 -3.84
N GLY A 133 10.91 -7.66 -4.28
CA GLY A 133 10.76 -7.24 -5.66
C GLY A 133 11.91 -6.36 -6.11
N THR A 134 12.32 -5.41 -5.27
CA THR A 134 13.46 -4.53 -5.58
C THR A 134 14.77 -5.30 -5.64
N ALA A 135 15.02 -6.22 -4.70
CA ALA A 135 16.22 -7.05 -4.73
C ALA A 135 16.29 -7.91 -6.01
N LEU A 136 15.21 -8.64 -6.32
CA LEU A 136 15.17 -9.53 -7.49
C LEU A 136 15.15 -8.76 -8.81
N GLY A 137 14.41 -7.65 -8.88
CA GLY A 137 14.34 -6.79 -10.06
C GLY A 137 15.66 -6.08 -10.35
N ALA A 138 16.35 -5.57 -9.32
CA ALA A 138 17.66 -4.95 -9.47
C ALA A 138 18.70 -5.97 -9.94
N LEU A 139 18.70 -7.19 -9.36
CA LEU A 139 19.57 -8.28 -9.80
C LEU A 139 19.31 -8.67 -11.26
N ALA A 140 18.04 -8.82 -11.65
CA ALA A 140 17.66 -9.15 -13.02
C ALA A 140 18.02 -8.03 -14.02
N GLY A 141 17.85 -6.77 -13.64
CA GLY A 141 18.13 -5.62 -14.52
C GLY A 141 19.62 -5.29 -14.64
N PHE A 142 20.36 -5.33 -13.52
CA PHE A 142 21.79 -5.01 -13.49
C PHE A 142 22.65 -6.17 -14.03
N TYR A 143 22.48 -7.36 -13.44
CA TYR A 143 23.24 -8.56 -13.78
C TYR A 143 22.56 -9.41 -14.86
N GLY A 144 21.57 -8.87 -15.57
CA GLY A 144 20.75 -9.65 -16.49
C GLY A 144 21.50 -10.32 -17.64
N ASN A 145 22.66 -9.79 -18.03
CA ASN A 145 23.51 -10.38 -19.08
C ASN A 145 24.47 -11.46 -18.54
N LEU A 146 24.57 -11.63 -17.22
CA LEU A 146 25.42 -12.63 -16.60
C LEU A 146 24.87 -14.02 -16.89
N ARG A 147 25.68 -14.86 -17.52
CA ARG A 147 25.32 -16.25 -17.86
C ARG A 147 25.59 -17.17 -16.67
N LEU A 148 24.56 -17.88 -16.23
CA LEU A 148 24.63 -18.99 -15.28
C LEU A 148 24.51 -20.30 -16.07
N GLY A 149 25.58 -20.68 -16.77
CA GLY A 149 25.56 -21.80 -17.72
C GLY A 149 24.80 -21.46 -19.01
N ILE A 150 23.68 -22.15 -19.27
CA ILE A 150 22.85 -21.97 -20.48
C ILE A 150 21.86 -20.80 -20.33
N ILE A 151 21.56 -20.37 -19.09
CA ILE A 151 20.49 -19.42 -18.76
C ILE A 151 21.10 -18.12 -18.22
N THR A 152 20.46 -16.97 -18.46
CA THR A 152 20.87 -15.69 -17.85
C THR A 152 20.21 -15.47 -16.48
N VAL A 153 20.84 -14.70 -15.60
CA VAL A 153 20.24 -14.30 -14.31
C VAL A 153 18.85 -13.68 -14.52
N ASP A 154 18.72 -12.83 -15.54
CA ASP A 154 17.44 -12.25 -15.93
C ASP A 154 16.40 -13.31 -16.26
N THR A 155 16.75 -14.26 -17.14
CA THR A 155 15.84 -15.33 -17.56
C THR A 155 15.41 -16.16 -16.36
N LEU A 156 16.32 -16.53 -15.46
CA LEU A 156 15.99 -17.33 -14.28
C LEU A 156 14.97 -16.61 -13.37
N ILE A 157 15.25 -15.36 -13.02
CA ILE A 157 14.39 -14.57 -12.12
C ILE A 157 13.04 -14.28 -12.79
N MET A 158 13.04 -13.89 -14.07
CA MET A 158 11.81 -13.59 -14.80
C MET A 158 10.97 -14.83 -15.08
N ARG A 159 11.57 -15.98 -15.39
CA ARG A 159 10.82 -17.25 -15.51
C ARG A 159 10.14 -17.63 -14.20
N PHE A 160 10.84 -17.51 -13.07
CA PHE A 160 10.23 -17.76 -11.76
C PHE A 160 9.09 -16.78 -11.46
N THR A 161 9.29 -15.49 -11.75
CA THR A 161 8.27 -14.44 -11.62
C THR A 161 7.05 -14.72 -12.50
N ASP A 162 7.27 -15.12 -13.76
CA ASP A 162 6.21 -15.50 -14.71
C ASP A 162 5.43 -16.71 -14.20
N THR A 163 6.11 -17.75 -13.69
CA THR A 163 5.46 -18.92 -13.09
C THR A 163 4.58 -18.55 -11.91
N MET A 164 5.05 -17.68 -11.01
CA MET A 164 4.25 -17.20 -9.87
C MET A 164 2.98 -16.46 -10.33
N MET A 165 3.07 -15.63 -11.37
CA MET A 165 1.93 -14.87 -11.89
C MET A 165 0.91 -15.71 -12.67
N CYS A 166 1.27 -16.93 -13.07
CA CYS A 166 0.30 -17.87 -13.65
C CYS A 166 -0.71 -18.38 -12.61
N PHE A 167 -0.36 -18.34 -11.32
CA PHE A 167 -1.29 -18.69 -10.24
C PHE A 167 -2.12 -17.46 -9.87
N PRO A 168 -3.46 -17.59 -9.72
CA PRO A 168 -4.24 -16.49 -9.19
C PRO A 168 -3.81 -16.20 -7.74
N THR A 169 -3.24 -15.03 -7.52
CA THR A 169 -2.60 -14.65 -6.25
C THR A 169 -3.53 -14.81 -5.05
N PHE A 170 -4.80 -14.43 -5.18
CA PHE A 170 -5.77 -14.56 -4.09
C PHE A 170 -5.99 -16.02 -3.66
N PHE A 171 -6.12 -16.95 -4.62
CA PHE A 171 -6.27 -18.38 -4.30
C PHE A 171 -5.00 -18.94 -3.66
N LEU A 172 -3.83 -18.51 -4.13
CA LEU A 172 -2.55 -18.90 -3.52
C LEU A 172 -2.48 -18.44 -2.06
N ILE A 173 -2.80 -17.17 -1.78
CA ILE A 173 -2.83 -16.63 -0.41
C ILE A 173 -3.81 -17.43 0.45
N LEU A 174 -5.04 -17.64 -0.03
CA LEU A 174 -6.08 -18.37 0.69
C LEU A 174 -5.62 -19.79 1.04
N THR A 175 -5.06 -20.54 0.07
CA THR A 175 -4.57 -21.89 0.30
C THR A 175 -3.44 -21.93 1.32
N VAL A 176 -2.48 -21.00 1.25
CA VAL A 176 -1.35 -20.98 2.20
C VAL A 176 -1.83 -20.59 3.60
N VAL A 177 -2.65 -19.55 3.73
CA VAL A 177 -3.19 -19.11 5.04
C VAL A 177 -4.03 -20.20 5.68
N ALA A 178 -4.82 -20.95 4.89
CA ALA A 178 -5.63 -22.07 5.39
C ALA A 178 -4.81 -23.23 5.99
N LEU A 179 -3.55 -23.37 5.60
CA LEU A 179 -2.64 -24.42 6.10
C LEU A 179 -1.78 -23.95 7.27
N LEU A 180 -1.73 -22.64 7.52
CA LEU A 180 -0.92 -22.06 8.59
C LEU A 180 -1.75 -21.83 9.86
N PRO A 181 -1.12 -21.81 11.04
CA PRO A 181 -1.78 -21.38 12.26
C PRO A 181 -2.33 -19.95 12.11
N PRO A 182 -3.50 -19.62 12.69
CA PRO A 182 -4.04 -18.28 12.63
C PRO A 182 -3.10 -17.26 13.28
N SER A 183 -2.65 -16.27 12.51
CA SER A 183 -1.74 -15.23 12.98
C SER A 183 -1.72 -14.04 12.03
N ILE A 184 -1.76 -12.84 12.59
CA ILE A 184 -1.61 -11.58 11.83
C ILE A 184 -0.30 -11.59 11.03
N TYR A 185 0.79 -12.07 11.66
CA TYR A 185 2.10 -12.13 11.02
C TYR A 185 2.12 -13.10 9.83
N ASN A 186 1.41 -14.22 9.92
CA ASN A 186 1.30 -15.16 8.81
C ASN A 186 0.57 -14.51 7.62
N ILE A 187 -0.52 -13.78 7.87
CA ILE A 187 -1.25 -13.04 6.83
C ILE A 187 -0.33 -11.99 6.18
N MET A 188 0.38 -11.18 6.97
CA MET A 188 1.33 -10.17 6.47
C MET A 188 2.42 -10.79 5.58
N ILE A 189 3.05 -11.87 6.05
CA ILE A 189 4.13 -12.55 5.34
C ILE A 189 3.62 -13.16 4.04
N VAL A 190 2.49 -13.87 4.07
CA VAL A 190 1.94 -14.53 2.89
C VAL A 190 1.56 -13.50 1.83
N ILE A 191 0.84 -12.43 2.19
CA ILE A 191 0.49 -11.36 1.24
C ILE A 191 1.76 -10.73 0.65
N GLY A 192 2.77 -10.45 1.47
CA GLY A 192 4.04 -9.87 0.99
C GLY A 192 4.82 -10.79 0.06
N LEU A 193 4.94 -12.08 0.41
CA LEU A 193 5.65 -13.10 -0.37
C LEU A 193 4.97 -13.45 -1.70
N THR A 194 3.69 -13.13 -1.87
CA THR A 194 2.97 -13.39 -3.12
C THR A 194 2.80 -12.14 -3.99
N SER A 195 3.11 -10.94 -3.47
CA SER A 195 2.85 -9.66 -4.17
C SER A 195 4.10 -8.99 -4.78
N TRP A 196 5.29 -9.55 -4.57
CA TRP A 196 6.57 -8.95 -5.03
C TRP A 196 6.78 -8.94 -6.54
N THR A 197 6.04 -9.76 -7.29
CA THR A 197 6.28 -10.03 -8.72
C THR A 197 6.10 -8.77 -9.59
N GLY A 198 5.09 -7.95 -9.29
CA GLY A 198 4.88 -6.66 -9.96
C GLY A 198 6.05 -5.70 -9.74
N THR A 199 6.45 -5.51 -8.48
CA THR A 199 7.59 -4.67 -8.09
C THR A 199 8.88 -5.12 -8.75
N ALA A 200 9.15 -6.44 -8.81
CA ALA A 200 10.33 -6.96 -9.51
C ALA A 200 10.37 -6.59 -10.99
N ARG A 201 9.24 -6.65 -11.68
CA ARG A 201 9.14 -6.28 -13.10
C ARG A 201 9.35 -4.80 -13.31
N PHE A 202 8.76 -3.94 -12.46
CA PHE A 202 8.97 -2.50 -12.53
C PHE A 202 10.42 -2.12 -12.33
N VAL A 203 11.05 -2.63 -11.26
CA VAL A 203 12.46 -2.35 -10.96
C VAL A 203 13.35 -2.84 -12.07
N ARG A 204 13.12 -4.05 -12.60
CA ARG A 204 13.88 -4.57 -13.72
C ARG A 204 13.76 -3.67 -14.96
N ALA A 205 12.56 -3.26 -15.33
CA ALA A 205 12.33 -2.41 -16.51
C ALA A 205 13.09 -1.08 -16.37
N GLU A 206 13.02 -0.45 -15.20
CA GLU A 206 13.78 0.77 -14.91
C GLU A 206 15.29 0.54 -14.98
N PHE A 207 15.80 -0.55 -14.40
CA PHE A 207 17.22 -0.87 -14.46
C PHE A 207 17.72 -1.09 -15.88
N LEU A 208 16.94 -1.76 -16.73
CA LEU A 208 17.28 -1.94 -18.15
C LEU A 208 17.36 -0.59 -18.87
N SER A 209 16.44 0.33 -18.60
CA SER A 209 16.47 1.69 -19.17
C SER A 209 17.63 2.52 -18.62
N LEU A 210 17.88 2.49 -17.31
CA LEU A 210 18.93 3.26 -16.67
C LEU A 210 20.33 2.81 -17.08
N ARG A 211 20.51 1.52 -17.37
CA ARG A 211 21.80 0.96 -17.82
C ARG A 211 22.30 1.62 -19.11
N GLU A 212 21.40 2.11 -19.95
CA GLU A 212 21.72 2.76 -21.24
C GLU A 212 21.90 4.28 -21.10
N ARG A 213 21.75 4.86 -19.90
CA ARG A 213 21.91 6.30 -19.66
C ARG A 213 23.37 6.71 -19.53
N ASP A 214 23.70 7.90 -20.03
CA ASP A 214 25.06 8.45 -20.05
C ASP A 214 25.77 8.45 -18.69
N PHE A 215 25.04 8.73 -17.59
CA PHE A 215 25.65 8.74 -16.27
C PHE A 215 26.12 7.35 -15.80
N VAL A 216 25.43 6.28 -16.22
CA VAL A 216 25.83 4.90 -15.92
C VAL A 216 27.02 4.51 -16.77
N VAL A 217 26.99 4.81 -18.06
CA VAL A 217 28.10 4.55 -18.99
C VAL A 217 29.37 5.30 -18.54
N ALA A 218 29.24 6.56 -18.15
CA ALA A 218 30.35 7.36 -17.62
C ALA A 218 30.89 6.79 -16.30
N ALA A 219 30.02 6.38 -15.37
CA ALA A 219 30.45 5.77 -14.11
C ALA A 219 31.22 4.45 -14.34
N GLN A 220 30.78 3.63 -15.30
CA GLN A 220 31.49 2.42 -15.70
C GLN A 220 32.85 2.73 -16.33
N ALA A 221 32.93 3.71 -17.24
CA ALA A 221 34.18 4.12 -17.87
C ALA A 221 35.21 4.67 -16.87
N LEU A 222 34.74 5.29 -15.79
CA LEU A 222 35.56 5.76 -14.67
C LEU A 222 35.99 4.64 -13.70
N GLY A 223 35.59 3.38 -13.95
CA GLY A 223 35.94 2.25 -13.09
C GLY A 223 35.24 2.26 -11.73
N VAL A 224 34.10 2.94 -11.61
CA VAL A 224 33.30 2.92 -10.38
C VAL A 224 32.83 1.48 -10.13
N PRO A 225 32.98 0.93 -8.91
CA PRO A 225 32.60 -0.46 -8.65
C PRO A 225 31.11 -0.67 -8.88
N GLU A 226 30.76 -1.78 -9.53
CA GLU A 226 29.39 -2.12 -9.94
C GLU A 226 28.36 -2.01 -8.81
N ILE A 227 28.70 -2.50 -7.62
CA ILE A 227 27.84 -2.44 -6.43
C ILE A 227 27.49 -0.99 -6.06
N ARG A 228 28.42 -0.05 -6.27
CA ARG A 228 28.22 1.38 -6.02
C ARG A 228 27.36 1.98 -7.12
N ILE A 229 27.58 1.63 -8.39
CA ILE A 229 26.72 2.05 -9.51
C ILE A 229 25.28 1.62 -9.24
N MET A 230 25.09 0.35 -8.86
CA MET A 230 23.80 -0.25 -8.59
C MET A 230 23.06 0.45 -7.45
N PHE A 231 23.64 0.51 -6.24
CA PHE A 231 22.94 1.01 -5.06
C PHE A 231 22.92 2.53 -4.91
N ARG A 232 23.93 3.24 -5.45
CA ARG A 232 24.05 4.70 -5.25
C ARG A 232 23.55 5.51 -6.44
N HIS A 233 23.52 4.95 -7.65
CA HIS A 233 23.14 5.69 -8.86
C HIS A 233 21.86 5.14 -9.50
N MET A 234 21.79 3.84 -9.76
CA MET A 234 20.65 3.26 -10.47
C MET A 234 19.44 3.04 -9.55
N LEU A 235 19.64 2.41 -8.39
CA LEU A 235 18.55 2.06 -7.51
C LEU A 235 17.72 3.27 -7.05
N PRO A 236 18.31 4.38 -6.55
CA PRO A 236 17.53 5.55 -6.15
C PRO A 236 16.70 6.14 -7.30
N SER A 237 17.24 6.09 -8.52
CA SER A 237 16.55 6.57 -9.72
C SER A 237 15.37 5.68 -10.12
N ALA A 238 15.47 4.36 -9.89
CA ALA A 238 14.42 3.38 -10.17
C ALA A 238 13.29 3.36 -9.12
N MET A 239 13.44 4.05 -7.98
CA MET A 239 12.45 4.00 -6.88
C MET A 239 11.20 4.84 -7.11
N ALA A 240 11.25 5.84 -7.99
CA ALA A 240 10.09 6.68 -8.28
C ALA A 240 8.83 5.88 -8.65
N PRO A 241 8.81 5.03 -9.70
CA PRO A 241 7.63 4.24 -10.05
C PRO A 241 7.28 3.16 -9.02
N VAL A 242 8.26 2.66 -8.26
CA VAL A 242 8.04 1.66 -7.20
C VAL A 242 7.30 2.26 -6.02
N LEU A 243 7.61 3.49 -5.63
CA LEU A 243 6.90 4.19 -4.56
C LEU A 243 5.43 4.44 -4.95
N VAL A 244 5.17 4.74 -6.21
CA VAL A 244 3.80 4.86 -6.73
C VAL A 244 3.06 3.53 -6.62
N SER A 245 3.62 2.43 -7.12
CA SER A 245 2.94 1.13 -7.06
C SER A 245 2.73 0.69 -5.61
N ALA A 246 3.73 0.89 -4.75
CA ALA A 246 3.66 0.53 -3.34
C ALA A 246 2.45 1.16 -2.64
N THR A 247 2.11 2.43 -2.94
CA THR A 247 0.91 3.05 -2.34
C THR A 247 -0.39 2.35 -2.74
N ILE A 248 -0.51 1.90 -3.99
CA ILE A 248 -1.68 1.16 -4.50
C ILE A 248 -1.70 -0.27 -3.91
N ASP A 249 -0.52 -0.87 -3.77
CA ASP A 249 -0.37 -2.21 -3.19
C ASP A 249 -0.80 -2.23 -1.71
N VAL A 250 -0.63 -1.13 -0.96
CA VAL A 250 -1.07 -1.05 0.45
C VAL A 250 -2.59 -1.17 0.53
N ALA A 251 -3.31 -0.45 -0.33
CA ALA A 251 -4.76 -0.56 -0.43
C ALA A 251 -5.20 -1.99 -0.82
N SER A 252 -4.49 -2.60 -1.77
CA SER A 252 -4.77 -3.96 -2.24
C SER A 252 -4.53 -5.02 -1.16
N ALA A 253 -3.50 -4.84 -0.33
CA ALA A 253 -3.22 -5.71 0.81
C ALA A 253 -4.31 -5.64 1.89
N ILE A 254 -4.81 -4.42 2.20
CA ILE A 254 -5.93 -4.23 3.14
C ILE A 254 -7.21 -4.91 2.62
N LEU A 255 -7.52 -4.74 1.33
CA LEU A 255 -8.67 -5.41 0.70
C LEU A 255 -8.52 -6.94 0.71
N THR A 256 -7.31 -7.44 0.47
CA THR A 256 -7.02 -8.87 0.51
C THR A 256 -7.23 -9.44 1.91
N GLU A 257 -6.73 -8.78 2.96
CA GLU A 257 -6.99 -9.18 4.34
C GLU A 257 -8.49 -9.15 4.67
N SER A 258 -9.20 -8.10 4.25
CA SER A 258 -10.64 -7.99 4.47
C SER A 258 -11.42 -9.11 3.78
N ALA A 259 -11.02 -9.48 2.57
CA ALA A 259 -11.59 -10.61 1.83
C ALA A 259 -11.29 -11.96 2.51
N LEU A 260 -10.07 -12.17 3.03
CA LEU A 260 -9.73 -13.37 3.81
C LEU A 260 -10.56 -13.45 5.08
N SER A 261 -10.71 -12.33 5.79
CA SER A 261 -11.56 -12.22 6.99
C SER A 261 -13.02 -12.56 6.69
N PHE A 262 -13.55 -12.07 5.58
CA PHE A 262 -14.91 -12.41 5.13
C PHE A 262 -15.08 -13.91 4.82
N LEU A 263 -14.02 -14.58 4.36
CA LEU A 263 -14.00 -16.03 4.11
C LEU A 263 -13.66 -16.87 5.35
N GLY A 264 -13.47 -16.26 6.52
CA GLY A 264 -13.17 -16.95 7.78
C GLY A 264 -11.68 -17.24 8.01
N PHE A 265 -10.79 -16.76 7.16
CA PHE A 265 -9.32 -16.90 7.28
C PHE A 265 -8.66 -15.62 7.79
N GLY A 266 -9.44 -14.76 8.45
CA GLY A 266 -9.01 -13.48 8.98
C GLY A 266 -8.19 -13.55 10.24
N VAL A 267 -7.86 -12.36 10.73
CA VAL A 267 -7.26 -12.16 12.04
C VAL A 267 -8.23 -12.61 13.13
N GLN A 268 -7.77 -13.55 13.96
CA GLN A 268 -8.54 -14.09 15.07
C GLN A 268 -8.46 -13.18 16.31
N PRO A 269 -9.47 -13.22 17.20
CA PRO A 269 -9.39 -12.58 18.51
C PRO A 269 -8.09 -12.95 19.26
N PRO A 270 -7.52 -12.04 20.06
CA PRO A 270 -8.12 -10.82 20.60
C PRO A 270 -8.12 -9.59 19.67
N TYR A 271 -7.35 -9.61 18.59
CA TYR A 271 -7.16 -8.42 17.76
C TYR A 271 -8.37 -8.12 16.87
N ALA A 272 -8.82 -6.87 16.87
CA ALA A 272 -9.78 -6.37 15.89
C ALA A 272 -9.07 -5.90 14.62
N THR A 273 -9.67 -6.19 13.46
CA THR A 273 -9.35 -5.58 12.16
C THR A 273 -10.63 -5.06 11.51
N TRP A 274 -10.53 -4.11 10.59
CA TRP A 274 -11.74 -3.72 9.84
C TRP A 274 -12.32 -4.90 9.05
N GLY A 275 -11.47 -5.79 8.54
CA GLY A 275 -11.88 -7.02 7.87
C GLY A 275 -12.68 -7.96 8.76
N ASN A 276 -12.24 -8.22 10.00
CA ASN A 276 -12.95 -9.14 10.88
C ASN A 276 -14.23 -8.55 11.45
N ILE A 277 -14.27 -7.24 11.77
CA ILE A 277 -15.51 -6.57 12.21
C ILE A 277 -16.55 -6.63 11.07
N LEU A 278 -16.12 -6.39 9.82
CA LEU A 278 -17.00 -6.49 8.65
C LEU A 278 -17.54 -7.92 8.47
N ALA A 279 -16.68 -8.92 8.65
CA ALA A 279 -17.05 -10.33 8.56
C ALA A 279 -18.03 -10.74 9.66
N ASP A 280 -17.81 -10.32 10.90
CA ASP A 280 -18.70 -10.54 12.04
C ASP A 280 -20.09 -9.92 11.76
N GLY A 281 -20.14 -8.75 11.11
CA GLY A 281 -21.38 -8.04 10.80
C GLY A 281 -22.19 -8.59 9.64
N LYS A 282 -21.62 -9.47 8.80
CA LYS A 282 -22.27 -9.92 7.54
C LYS A 282 -23.58 -10.68 7.77
N ASP A 283 -23.70 -11.38 8.89
CA ASP A 283 -24.88 -12.20 9.23
C ASP A 283 -25.97 -11.37 9.94
N PHE A 284 -25.65 -10.14 10.34
CA PHE A 284 -26.53 -9.26 11.13
C PHE A 284 -26.85 -7.95 10.41
N ILE A 285 -26.78 -7.90 9.07
CA ILE A 285 -26.99 -6.65 8.30
C ILE A 285 -28.37 -6.02 8.58
N PHE A 286 -29.39 -6.83 8.82
CA PHE A 286 -30.75 -6.33 9.09
C PHE A 286 -30.99 -5.98 10.58
N ASP A 287 -30.23 -6.57 11.50
CA ASP A 287 -30.39 -6.37 12.94
C ASP A 287 -29.43 -5.31 13.49
N ALA A 288 -28.17 -5.36 13.07
CA ALA A 288 -27.07 -4.50 13.52
C ALA A 288 -26.27 -3.98 12.31
N PRO A 289 -26.88 -3.16 11.42
CA PRO A 289 -26.26 -2.70 10.17
C PRO A 289 -24.92 -1.95 10.37
N TRP A 290 -24.73 -1.31 11.54
CA TRP A 290 -23.47 -0.60 11.85
C TRP A 290 -22.25 -1.53 11.85
N LEU A 291 -22.41 -2.83 12.16
CA LEU A 291 -21.30 -3.79 12.14
C LEU A 291 -20.78 -4.05 10.72
N PHE A 292 -21.64 -3.93 9.71
CA PHE A 292 -21.24 -4.09 8.32
C PHE A 292 -20.79 -2.76 7.70
N PHE A 293 -21.62 -1.71 7.82
CA PHE A 293 -21.36 -0.45 7.12
C PHE A 293 -20.17 0.32 7.69
N THR A 294 -19.97 0.33 9.01
CA THR A 294 -18.91 1.12 9.66
C THR A 294 -17.50 0.68 9.22
N PRO A 295 -17.11 -0.61 9.34
CA PRO A 295 -15.83 -1.06 8.80
C PRO A 295 -15.77 -1.00 7.27
N GLY A 296 -16.89 -1.23 6.58
CA GLY A 296 -16.95 -1.11 5.12
C GLY A 296 -16.60 0.30 4.62
N PHE A 297 -17.13 1.35 5.27
CA PHE A 297 -16.78 2.73 4.95
C PHE A 297 -15.34 3.07 5.33
N ALA A 298 -14.81 2.54 6.44
CA ALA A 298 -13.40 2.74 6.79
C ALA A 298 -12.46 2.15 5.72
N ILE A 299 -12.74 0.92 5.25
CA ILE A 299 -12.00 0.25 4.17
C ILE A 299 -12.12 1.07 2.87
N LEU A 300 -13.33 1.52 2.52
CA LEU A 300 -13.54 2.37 1.34
C LEU A 300 -12.68 3.64 1.38
N ILE A 301 -12.72 4.35 2.51
CA ILE A 301 -12.02 5.63 2.69
C ILE A 301 -10.50 5.42 2.61
N VAL A 302 -9.95 4.40 3.28
CA VAL A 302 -8.50 4.15 3.25
C VAL A 302 -8.03 3.77 1.85
N VAL A 303 -8.79 2.91 1.15
CA VAL A 303 -8.46 2.47 -0.21
C VAL A 303 -8.51 3.64 -1.17
N LEU A 304 -9.53 4.49 -1.08
CA LEU A 304 -9.63 5.69 -1.89
C LEU A 304 -8.45 6.64 -1.61
N ALA A 305 -8.13 6.88 -0.34
CA ALA A 305 -7.06 7.78 0.05
C ALA A 305 -5.68 7.34 -0.49
N PHE A 306 -5.35 6.05 -0.40
CA PHE A 306 -4.12 5.50 -0.99
C PHE A 306 -4.10 5.59 -2.52
N ASN A 307 -5.21 5.30 -3.19
CA ASN A 307 -5.29 5.41 -4.66
C ASN A 307 -5.12 6.87 -5.13
N LEU A 308 -5.76 7.83 -4.46
CA LEU A 308 -5.63 9.25 -4.78
C LEU A 308 -4.20 9.77 -4.56
N VAL A 309 -3.54 9.32 -3.50
CA VAL A 309 -2.13 9.65 -3.24
C VAL A 309 -1.21 9.01 -4.28
N GLY A 310 -1.45 7.75 -4.66
CA GLY A 310 -0.71 7.08 -5.72
C GLY A 310 -0.78 7.81 -7.06
N GLU A 311 -1.97 8.25 -7.46
CA GLU A 311 -2.15 9.05 -8.68
C GLU A 311 -1.41 10.41 -8.59
N GLY A 312 -1.47 11.08 -7.44
CA GLY A 312 -0.73 12.32 -7.20
C GLY A 312 0.79 12.13 -7.28
N LEU A 313 1.31 11.05 -6.70
CA LEU A 313 2.72 10.69 -6.78
C LEU A 313 3.13 10.42 -8.23
N ARG A 314 2.31 9.69 -8.98
CA ARG A 314 2.54 9.40 -10.40
C ARG A 314 2.65 10.67 -11.24
N GLU A 315 1.75 11.62 -11.04
CA GLU A 315 1.76 12.90 -11.75
C GLU A 315 2.99 13.74 -11.39
N ALA A 316 3.35 13.79 -10.11
CA ALA A 316 4.50 14.56 -9.65
C ALA A 316 5.85 13.95 -10.11
N LEU A 317 5.92 12.64 -10.31
CA LEU A 317 7.12 11.93 -10.77
C LEU A 317 7.25 11.84 -12.30
N ASN A 318 6.16 12.08 -13.06
CA ASN A 318 6.18 12.04 -14.52
C ASN A 318 5.59 13.33 -15.16
N PRO A 319 6.37 14.43 -15.20
CA PRO A 319 5.93 15.74 -15.69
C PRO A 319 5.59 15.76 -17.19
N GLY A 320 6.11 14.82 -18.00
CA GLY A 320 5.89 14.75 -19.45
C GLY A 320 4.46 14.40 -19.87
N LEU A 321 3.60 13.99 -18.94
CA LEU A 321 2.17 13.78 -19.20
C LEU A 321 1.38 15.09 -19.35
N ARG A 322 1.94 16.22 -18.90
CA ARG A 322 1.27 17.51 -18.84
C ARG A 322 1.29 18.25 -20.19
N GLU A 323 2.36 18.10 -20.97
CA GLU A 323 2.50 18.70 -22.31
C GLU A 323 1.53 18.13 -23.35
N ARG A 324 0.93 16.95 -23.12
CA ARG A 324 -0.05 16.35 -24.05
C ARG A 324 -1.50 16.75 -23.78
N ARG A 325 -1.76 17.51 -22.70
CA ARG A 325 -3.12 17.90 -22.26
C ARG A 325 -3.43 19.38 -22.46
N THR A 326 -2.46 20.17 -22.91
CA THR A 326 -2.57 21.59 -23.30
C THR A 326 -2.32 21.72 -24.78
#